data_AF-A0AAD3XIH2-F1
#
_entry.id   AF-A0AAD3XIH2-F1
#
_cell.length_a   1.000
_cell.length_b   1.000
_cell.length_c   1.000
_cell.angle_alpha   90.00
_cell.angle_beta   90.00
_cell.angle_gamma   90.00
#
_symmetry.space_group_name_H-M   'P 1'
#
loop_
_entity.id
_entity.type
_entity.pdbx_description
1 polymer ?
#
loop_
_entity_poly.entity_id
_entity_poly.type
_entity_poly.pdbx_seq_one_letter_code
_entity_poly.pdbx_strand_id
1 'polypeptide(L)'
;MANLSQSLSLNAVYGQASSSSNPTGAPGNVDRRMQSAEALVLDLSNPDCRENALLELSKKRELFQDLAPLLWNSFGTIAALLQEIVSIYPVLSPPSLTPIQSNRVCNALALLQCVASHQDTRMLFLNAHIPLYLYPFLNTTSKSRPFEYLRLTSLGVIGALVKVDDTEVISFLLSTEIIPLCLRTMEMGSELSKTVATFIVQKILLDDVGLDYICTTAERFFAVGRVLGNMVAALAEQPSSRPLKHIIRCYLRLSDNPRACDALRSCLPDMLRDATFSNCLREDPTTRRWLQLLLHNVGGHNVGGPLVTLQAGASSFDHMLVVGRCCF
;
A
#
# COMPACT_ATOMS: atom_id res chain seq x y z
N MET A 1 -16.02 -9.16 19.18
CA MET A 1 -16.83 -8.45 18.17
C MET A 1 -15.86 -7.77 17.21
N ALA A 2 -15.98 -8.10 15.92
CA ALA A 2 -15.00 -7.83 14.88
C ALA A 2 -14.86 -6.33 14.61
N ASN A 3 -13.61 -5.84 14.53
CA ASN A 3 -13.31 -4.49 14.06
C ASN A 3 -12.69 -4.62 12.67
N LEU A 4 -13.52 -4.33 11.66
CA LEU A 4 -13.16 -4.23 10.25
C LEU A 4 -12.10 -3.15 10.06
N SER A 5 -11.04 -3.51 9.33
CA SER A 5 -10.05 -2.57 8.82
C SER A 5 -10.72 -1.60 7.84
N GLN A 6 -11.01 -0.38 8.30
CA GLN A 6 -11.51 0.70 7.47
C GLN A 6 -10.56 0.97 6.29
N SER A 7 -11.13 0.95 5.09
CA SER A 7 -10.54 1.49 3.87
C SER A 7 -10.09 2.93 4.12
N LEU A 8 -8.79 3.20 3.90
CA LEU A 8 -8.22 4.53 3.87
C LEU A 8 -8.70 5.26 2.60
N SER A 9 -9.92 5.79 2.65
CA SER A 9 -10.45 6.76 1.69
C SER A 9 -9.90 8.15 2.05
N LEU A 10 -9.11 8.74 1.15
CA LEU A 10 -8.57 10.09 1.27
C LEU A 10 -9.58 11.09 0.70
N ASN A 11 -10.30 11.81 1.55
CA ASN A 11 -11.01 13.04 1.19
C ASN A 11 -10.64 14.16 2.16
N ALA A 12 -10.13 15.27 1.61
CA ALA A 12 -9.93 16.53 2.32
C ALA A 12 -11.25 17.31 2.33
N VAL A 13 -11.72 17.69 3.51
CA VAL A 13 -13.01 18.36 3.75
C VAL A 13 -12.86 19.87 3.56
N TYR A 14 -13.69 20.46 2.69
CA TYR A 14 -14.14 21.85 2.78
C TYR A 14 -15.65 21.83 3.04
N GLY A 15 -16.08 22.47 4.13
CA GLY A 15 -17.47 22.43 4.59
C GLY A 15 -18.35 23.49 3.95
N GLN A 16 -19.64 23.14 3.79
CA GLN A 16 -20.78 24.05 3.90
C GLN A 16 -22.08 23.26 4.16
N ALA A 17 -23.06 23.94 4.77
CA ALA A 17 -24.14 23.35 5.55
C ALA A 17 -25.48 23.13 4.81
N SER A 18 -26.30 22.27 5.43
CA SER A 18 -27.78 22.16 5.48
C SER A 18 -28.58 21.67 4.25
N SER A 19 -29.25 20.51 4.40
CA SER A 19 -30.71 20.37 4.68
C SER A 19 -31.21 18.93 4.45
N SER A 20 -32.25 18.56 5.20
CA SER A 20 -32.86 17.23 5.39
C SER A 20 -33.77 16.74 4.24
N SER A 21 -33.75 15.43 3.92
CA SER A 21 -34.97 14.65 3.56
C SER A 21 -34.70 13.14 3.32
N ASN A 22 -35.77 12.35 3.54
CA ASN A 22 -35.91 10.89 3.71
C ASN A 22 -35.36 9.95 2.61
N PRO A 23 -35.13 8.64 2.91
CA PRO A 23 -34.67 7.65 1.95
C PRO A 23 -35.83 6.84 1.34
N THR A 24 -36.10 7.05 0.06
CA THR A 24 -36.70 6.03 -0.82
C THR A 24 -35.92 6.05 -2.15
N GLY A 25 -34.93 5.17 -2.27
CA GLY A 25 -34.05 5.11 -3.44
C GLY A 25 -34.71 4.39 -4.61
N ALA A 26 -35.13 5.14 -5.62
CA ALA A 26 -35.68 4.62 -6.87
C ALA A 26 -34.58 4.14 -7.85
N PRO A 27 -34.81 3.07 -8.63
CA PRO A 27 -33.83 2.48 -9.55
C PRO A 27 -33.35 3.42 -10.68
N GLY A 28 -34.13 4.42 -11.08
CA GLY A 28 -33.77 5.34 -12.19
C GLY A 28 -32.60 6.31 -11.92
N ASN A 29 -32.11 6.41 -10.68
CA ASN A 29 -30.98 7.28 -10.34
C ASN A 29 -29.62 6.61 -10.65
N VAL A 30 -29.55 5.28 -10.55
CA VAL A 30 -28.30 4.52 -10.84
C VAL A 30 -28.04 4.49 -12.35
N ASP A 31 -29.07 4.21 -13.15
CA ASP A 31 -28.94 4.18 -14.62
C ASP A 31 -28.52 5.54 -15.20
N ARG A 32 -29.08 6.65 -14.69
CA ARG A 32 -28.67 8.00 -15.12
C ARG A 32 -27.23 8.32 -14.74
N ARG A 33 -26.75 7.85 -13.58
CA ARG A 33 -25.35 8.04 -13.16
C ARG A 33 -24.41 7.22 -14.03
N MET A 34 -24.79 5.99 -14.38
CA MET A 34 -23.99 5.11 -15.24
C MET A 34 -23.86 5.66 -16.67
N GLN A 35 -24.97 6.15 -17.24
CA GLN A 35 -24.95 6.87 -18.54
C GLN A 35 -24.04 8.11 -18.49
N SER A 36 -23.99 8.81 -17.36
CA SER A 36 -23.06 9.91 -17.13
C SER A 36 -21.60 9.45 -17.07
N ALA A 37 -21.30 8.24 -16.57
CA ALA A 37 -19.93 7.73 -16.50
C ALA A 37 -19.43 7.30 -17.89
N GLU A 38 -20.26 6.62 -18.67
CA GLU A 38 -19.94 6.22 -20.05
C GLU A 38 -19.58 7.43 -20.92
N ALA A 39 -20.38 8.50 -20.85
CA ALA A 39 -20.09 9.75 -21.57
C ALA A 39 -18.73 10.35 -21.16
N LEU A 40 -18.44 10.41 -19.85
CA LEU A 40 -17.15 10.90 -19.37
C LEU A 40 -15.98 10.01 -19.80
N VAL A 41 -16.17 8.69 -19.89
CA VAL A 41 -15.15 7.76 -20.36
C VAL A 41 -14.87 7.96 -21.86
N LEU A 42 -15.90 8.23 -22.67
CA LEU A 42 -15.73 8.61 -24.07
C LEU A 42 -14.94 9.91 -24.20
N ASP A 43 -15.25 10.91 -23.37
CA ASP A 43 -14.57 12.20 -23.35
C ASP A 43 -13.07 12.11 -23.03
N LEU A 44 -12.61 11.03 -22.37
CA LEU A 44 -11.17 10.81 -22.14
C LEU A 44 -10.37 10.67 -23.44
N SER A 45 -11.01 10.16 -24.50
CA SER A 45 -10.36 9.99 -25.80
C SER A 45 -10.16 11.33 -26.52
N ASN A 46 -11.00 12.32 -26.26
CA ASN A 46 -10.92 13.65 -26.85
C ASN A 46 -9.97 14.56 -26.04
N PRO A 47 -8.82 15.02 -26.58
CA PRO A 47 -7.87 15.88 -25.87
C PRO A 47 -8.49 17.15 -25.26
N ASP A 48 -9.50 17.74 -25.91
CA ASP A 48 -10.13 18.98 -25.47
C ASP A 48 -11.04 18.78 -24.25
N CYS A 49 -11.63 17.60 -24.11
CA CYS A 49 -12.55 17.25 -23.02
C CYS A 49 -11.85 16.48 -21.89
N ARG A 50 -10.70 15.86 -22.18
CA ARG A 50 -10.02 14.90 -21.31
C ARG A 50 -9.72 15.43 -19.92
N GLU A 51 -9.25 16.67 -19.79
CA GLU A 51 -8.89 17.23 -18.48
C GLU A 51 -10.10 17.30 -17.53
N ASN A 52 -11.25 17.74 -18.05
CA ASN A 52 -12.49 17.79 -17.29
C ASN A 52 -13.01 16.38 -16.99
N ALA A 53 -12.94 15.46 -17.96
CA ALA A 53 -13.35 14.08 -17.77
C ALA A 53 -12.51 13.37 -16.69
N LEU A 54 -11.19 13.55 -16.68
CA LEU A 54 -10.29 13.04 -15.65
C LEU A 54 -10.69 13.52 -14.26
N LEU A 55 -10.96 14.82 -14.11
CA LEU A 55 -11.34 15.43 -12.84
C LEU A 55 -12.68 14.88 -12.33
N GLU A 56 -13.68 14.76 -13.19
CA GLU A 56 -15.01 14.31 -12.80
C GLU A 56 -15.05 12.81 -12.50
N LEU A 57 -14.36 11.99 -13.30
CA LEU A 57 -14.26 10.55 -13.04
C LEU A 57 -13.45 10.27 -11.76
N SER A 58 -12.35 11.01 -11.50
CA SER A 58 -11.53 10.78 -10.31
C SER A 58 -12.30 11.05 -9.01
N LYS A 59 -13.19 12.05 -9.00
CA LYS A 59 -14.11 12.33 -7.88
C LYS A 59 -15.18 11.26 -7.69
N LYS A 60 -15.68 10.71 -8.80
CA LYS A 60 -16.82 9.77 -8.79
C LYS A 60 -16.39 8.31 -8.72
N ARG A 61 -15.10 8.02 -8.64
CA ARG A 61 -14.55 6.66 -8.71
C ARG A 61 -15.07 5.68 -7.65
N GLU A 62 -15.53 6.17 -6.50
CA GLU A 62 -16.13 5.34 -5.45
C GLU A 62 -17.62 5.07 -5.67
N LEU A 63 -18.28 5.82 -6.57
CA LEU A 63 -19.72 5.72 -6.83
C LEU A 63 -20.06 4.62 -7.85
N PHE A 64 -19.07 4.12 -8.58
CA PHE A 64 -19.24 3.22 -9.71
C PHE A 64 -18.41 1.95 -9.51
N GLN A 65 -19.07 0.88 -9.05
CA GLN A 65 -18.40 -0.41 -8.83
C GLN A 65 -17.80 -0.96 -10.14
N ASP A 66 -18.49 -0.76 -11.27
CA ASP A 66 -18.08 -1.26 -12.58
C ASP A 66 -17.23 -0.26 -13.40
N LEU A 67 -16.72 0.81 -12.78
CA LEU A 67 -15.91 1.80 -13.50
C LEU A 67 -14.61 1.20 -14.03
N ALA A 68 -13.98 0.29 -13.29
CA ALA A 68 -12.72 -0.31 -13.72
C ALA A 68 -12.87 -1.17 -14.99
N PRO A 69 -13.82 -2.12 -15.07
CA PRO A 69 -14.13 -2.81 -16.33
C PRO A 69 -14.52 -1.84 -17.46
N LEU A 70 -15.29 -0.79 -17.18
CA LEU A 70 -15.66 0.22 -18.18
C LEU A 70 -14.44 0.95 -18.75
N LEU A 71 -13.54 1.43 -17.89
CA LEU A 71 -12.28 2.07 -18.29
C LEU A 71 -11.38 1.13 -19.10
N TRP A 72 -11.31 -0.15 -18.73
CA TRP A 72 -10.44 -1.12 -19.38
C TRP A 72 -10.93 -1.50 -20.78
N ASN A 73 -12.23 -1.76 -20.91
CA ASN A 73 -12.82 -2.27 -22.14
C ASN A 73 -13.21 -1.16 -23.13
N SER A 74 -13.23 0.10 -22.70
CA SER A 74 -13.50 1.23 -23.58
C SER A 74 -12.30 1.50 -24.50
N PHE A 75 -12.59 1.63 -25.80
CA PHE A 75 -11.56 1.79 -26.83
C PHE A 75 -10.69 3.03 -26.58
N GLY A 76 -9.37 2.85 -26.54
CA GLY A 76 -8.40 3.95 -26.41
C GLY A 76 -8.30 4.56 -25.01
N THR A 77 -9.16 4.20 -24.05
CA THR A 77 -9.19 4.83 -22.72
C THR A 77 -7.90 4.60 -21.94
N ILE A 78 -7.42 3.36 -21.82
CA ILE A 78 -6.15 3.07 -21.13
C ILE A 78 -4.96 3.76 -21.84
N ALA A 79 -4.96 3.79 -23.17
CA ALA A 79 -3.92 4.49 -23.94
C ALA A 79 -3.93 6.00 -23.67
N ALA A 80 -5.11 6.63 -23.55
CA ALA A 80 -5.24 8.03 -23.17
C ALA A 80 -4.71 8.30 -21.74
N LEU A 81 -4.99 7.40 -20.77
CA LEU A 81 -4.44 7.52 -19.41
C LEU A 81 -2.90 7.38 -19.40
N LEU A 82 -2.35 6.47 -20.21
CA LEU A 82 -0.89 6.34 -20.38
C LEU A 82 -0.28 7.57 -21.05
N GLN A 83 -0.98 8.19 -22.01
CA GLN A 83 -0.53 9.42 -22.65
C GLN A 83 -0.38 10.57 -21.63
N GLU A 84 -1.32 10.68 -20.67
CA GLU A 84 -1.22 11.64 -19.57
C GLU A 84 0.03 11.39 -18.71
N ILE A 85 0.36 10.13 -18.41
CA ILE A 85 1.60 9.79 -17.68
C ILE A 85 2.84 10.20 -18.48
N VAL A 86 2.95 9.76 -19.73
CA VAL A 86 4.15 9.97 -20.55
C VAL A 86 4.39 11.46 -20.83
N SER A 87 3.32 12.26 -20.93
CA SER A 87 3.41 13.72 -21.10
C SER A 87 4.16 14.44 -19.98
N ILE A 88 4.27 13.81 -18.81
CA ILE A 88 4.94 14.37 -17.63
C ILE A 88 6.44 14.06 -17.62
N TYR A 89 6.90 13.02 -18.34
CA TYR A 89 8.31 12.60 -18.31
C TYR A 89 9.32 13.73 -18.61
N PRO A 90 9.08 14.63 -19.59
CA PRO A 90 10.02 15.72 -19.89
C PRO A 90 10.24 16.72 -18.74
N VAL A 91 9.28 16.84 -17.81
CA VAL A 91 9.34 17.80 -16.69
C VAL A 91 9.78 17.16 -15.36
N LEU A 92 10.17 15.88 -15.39
CA LEU A 92 10.76 15.20 -14.23
C LEU A 92 12.24 15.56 -14.05
N SER A 93 12.96 15.78 -15.15
CA SER A 93 14.39 16.11 -15.17
C SER A 93 14.72 17.04 -16.35
N PRO A 94 15.05 18.32 -16.12
CA PRO A 94 15.12 19.00 -14.82
C PRO A 94 13.73 19.08 -14.15
N PRO A 95 13.66 19.15 -12.80
CA PRO A 95 12.40 19.07 -12.07
C PRO A 95 11.59 20.38 -12.19
N SER A 96 10.74 20.47 -13.22
CA SER A 96 9.93 21.65 -13.55
C SER A 96 8.42 21.41 -13.49
N LEU A 97 7.99 20.29 -12.90
CA LEU A 97 6.58 19.92 -12.74
C LEU A 97 5.76 21.00 -12.00
N THR A 98 4.73 21.51 -12.68
CA THR A 98 3.82 22.51 -12.10
C THR A 98 2.69 21.86 -11.29
N PRO A 99 2.03 22.61 -10.37
CA PRO A 99 0.86 22.10 -9.65
C PRO A 99 -0.29 21.66 -10.56
N ILE A 100 -0.54 22.36 -11.67
CA ILE A 100 -1.62 22.04 -12.62
C ILE A 100 -1.33 20.70 -13.30
N GLN A 101 -0.12 20.53 -13.84
CA GLN A 101 0.32 19.28 -14.47
C GLN A 101 0.26 18.10 -13.48
N SER A 102 0.74 18.30 -12.25
CA SER A 102 0.68 17.29 -11.19
C SER A 102 -0.75 16.88 -10.85
N ASN A 103 -1.66 17.84 -10.67
CA ASN A 103 -3.07 17.53 -10.39
C ASN A 103 -3.73 16.74 -11.53
N ARG A 104 -3.49 17.15 -12.78
CA ARG A 104 -4.04 16.50 -13.96
C ARG A 104 -3.58 15.05 -14.09
N VAL A 105 -2.28 14.78 -14.03
CA VAL A 105 -1.77 13.40 -14.09
C VAL A 105 -2.21 12.58 -12.87
N CYS A 106 -2.33 13.18 -11.68
CA CYS A 106 -2.80 12.46 -10.50
C CYS A 106 -4.28 12.04 -10.61
N ASN A 107 -5.11 12.78 -11.34
CA ASN A 107 -6.46 12.31 -11.68
C ASN A 107 -6.41 11.06 -12.59
N ALA A 108 -5.50 11.01 -13.56
CA ALA A 108 -5.30 9.81 -14.39
C ALA A 108 -4.79 8.62 -13.54
N LEU A 109 -3.82 8.86 -12.66
CA LEU A 109 -3.32 7.84 -11.72
C LEU A 109 -4.43 7.34 -10.78
N ALA A 110 -5.34 8.20 -10.34
CA ALA A 110 -6.47 7.82 -9.50
C ALA A 110 -7.44 6.86 -10.22
N LEU A 111 -7.60 6.97 -11.54
CA LEU A 111 -8.37 6.04 -12.36
C LEU A 111 -7.62 4.73 -12.59
N LEU A 112 -6.31 4.78 -12.86
CA LEU A 112 -5.48 3.57 -12.95
C LEU A 112 -5.44 2.81 -11.62
N GLN A 113 -5.51 3.51 -10.48
CA GLN A 113 -5.67 2.88 -9.17
C GLN A 113 -6.97 2.07 -9.06
N CYS A 114 -8.06 2.55 -9.65
CA CYS A 114 -9.33 1.81 -9.71
C CYS A 114 -9.21 0.55 -10.57
N VAL A 115 -8.56 0.66 -11.73
CA VAL A 115 -8.29 -0.49 -12.61
C VAL A 115 -7.42 -1.52 -11.90
N ALA A 116 -6.40 -1.10 -11.16
CA ALA A 116 -5.52 -1.96 -10.38
C ALA A 116 -6.22 -2.62 -9.18
N SER A 117 -7.20 -1.97 -8.57
CA SER A 117 -7.91 -2.49 -7.39
C SER A 117 -9.01 -3.49 -7.74
N HIS A 118 -9.58 -3.44 -8.95
CA HIS A 118 -10.70 -4.27 -9.36
C HIS A 118 -10.28 -5.68 -9.78
N GLN A 119 -11.03 -6.69 -9.35
CA GLN A 119 -10.68 -8.10 -9.55
C GLN A 119 -10.57 -8.50 -11.03
N ASP A 120 -11.46 -8.00 -11.88
CA ASP A 120 -11.52 -8.40 -13.30
C ASP A 120 -10.43 -7.75 -14.16
N THR A 121 -9.86 -6.63 -13.71
CA THR A 121 -8.90 -5.84 -14.50
C THR A 121 -7.49 -5.84 -13.92
N ARG A 122 -7.30 -6.23 -12.65
CA ARG A 122 -6.00 -6.22 -11.98
C ARG A 122 -4.93 -7.00 -12.73
N MET A 123 -5.22 -8.24 -13.10
CA MET A 123 -4.24 -9.08 -13.81
C MET A 123 -4.02 -8.60 -15.24
N LEU A 124 -5.04 -8.04 -15.89
CA LEU A 124 -4.89 -7.42 -17.20
C LEU A 124 -3.96 -6.19 -17.12
N PHE A 125 -4.13 -5.37 -16.08
CA PHE A 125 -3.28 -4.21 -15.78
C PHE A 125 -1.83 -4.60 -15.50
N LEU A 126 -1.62 -5.68 -14.74
CA LEU A 126 -0.30 -6.24 -14.43
C LEU A 126 0.36 -6.79 -15.70
N ASN A 127 -0.35 -7.63 -16.47
CA ASN A 127 0.14 -8.26 -17.69
C ASN A 127 0.43 -7.25 -18.81
N ALA A 128 -0.27 -6.11 -18.82
CA ALA A 128 0.03 -4.99 -19.68
C ALA A 128 1.27 -4.16 -19.24
N HIS A 129 1.93 -4.56 -18.15
CA HIS A 129 3.12 -3.90 -17.60
C HIS A 129 2.93 -2.40 -17.28
N ILE A 130 1.68 -1.96 -17.06
CA ILE A 130 1.35 -0.57 -16.75
C ILE A 130 2.09 -0.03 -15.50
N PRO A 131 2.32 -0.81 -14.42
CA PRO A 131 3.08 -0.31 -13.26
C PRO A 131 4.44 0.29 -13.60
N LEU A 132 5.11 -0.19 -14.66
CA LEU A 132 6.44 0.29 -15.07
C LEU A 132 6.43 1.74 -15.51
N TYR A 133 5.30 2.25 -16.04
CA TYR A 133 5.15 3.65 -16.40
C TYR A 133 5.16 4.58 -15.16
N LEU A 134 4.97 4.04 -13.96
CA LEU A 134 4.96 4.82 -12.72
C LEU A 134 6.34 4.95 -12.08
N TYR A 135 7.30 4.11 -12.47
CA TYR A 135 8.61 4.07 -11.83
C TYR A 135 9.43 5.35 -12.02
N PRO A 136 9.40 6.03 -13.19
CA PRO A 136 10.00 7.34 -13.33
C PRO A 136 9.51 8.35 -12.29
N PHE A 137 8.22 8.30 -11.91
CA PHE A 137 7.67 9.16 -10.87
C PHE A 137 8.22 8.84 -9.49
N LEU A 138 8.29 7.55 -9.14
CA LEU A 138 8.83 7.08 -7.86
C LEU A 138 10.34 7.36 -7.71
N ASN A 139 11.06 7.45 -8.84
CA ASN A 139 12.49 7.72 -8.86
C ASN A 139 12.85 9.20 -8.60
N THR A 140 11.88 10.11 -8.66
CA THR A 140 12.09 11.56 -8.46
C THR A 140 12.52 11.91 -7.03
N THR A 141 13.38 12.92 -6.87
CA THR A 141 13.94 13.33 -5.57
C THR A 141 13.50 14.72 -5.11
N SER A 142 12.88 15.51 -5.98
CA SER A 142 12.39 16.86 -5.64
C SER A 142 11.36 16.81 -4.52
N LYS A 143 11.54 17.63 -3.50
CA LYS A 143 10.65 17.75 -2.32
C LYS A 143 9.52 18.77 -2.50
N SER A 144 9.35 19.35 -3.69
CA SER A 144 8.26 20.29 -3.92
C SER A 144 6.90 19.58 -3.87
N ARG A 145 5.86 20.31 -3.48
CA ARG A 145 4.50 19.76 -3.31
C ARG A 145 3.97 19.00 -4.54
N PRO A 146 4.16 19.46 -5.80
CA PRO A 146 3.74 18.71 -6.99
C PRO A 146 4.40 17.33 -7.10
N PHE A 147 5.69 17.22 -6.77
CA PHE A 147 6.43 15.97 -6.83
C PHE A 147 6.09 15.00 -5.68
N GLU A 148 5.89 15.51 -4.46
CA GLU A 148 5.39 14.70 -3.34
C GLU A 148 4.01 14.11 -3.65
N TYR A 149 3.10 14.92 -4.20
CA TYR A 149 1.76 14.46 -4.57
C TYR A 149 1.80 13.41 -5.70
N LEU A 150 2.65 13.63 -6.70
CA LEU A 150 2.87 12.68 -7.79
C LEU A 150 3.37 11.31 -7.28
N ARG A 151 4.41 11.31 -6.41
CA ARG A 151 4.93 10.08 -5.81
C ARG A 151 3.89 9.36 -4.97
N LEU A 152 3.19 10.09 -4.10
CA LEU A 152 2.16 9.53 -3.24
C LEU A 152 1.04 8.86 -4.05
N THR A 153 0.56 9.53 -5.11
CA THR A 153 -0.52 8.99 -5.95
C THR A 153 -0.04 7.75 -6.72
N SER A 154 1.21 7.77 -7.21
CA SER A 154 1.83 6.63 -7.89
C SER A 154 1.98 5.42 -6.95
N LEU A 155 2.44 5.64 -5.71
CA LEU A 155 2.48 4.61 -4.66
C LEU A 155 1.08 4.09 -4.33
N GLY A 156 0.05 4.93 -4.42
CA GLY A 156 -1.34 4.51 -4.26
C GLY A 156 -1.79 3.45 -5.27
N VAL A 157 -1.32 3.53 -6.52
CA VAL A 157 -1.58 2.52 -7.56
C VAL A 157 -0.88 1.20 -7.21
N ILE A 158 0.41 1.25 -6.86
CA ILE A 158 1.17 0.04 -6.47
C ILE A 158 0.60 -0.58 -5.18
N GLY A 159 0.23 0.26 -4.22
CA GLY A 159 -0.43 -0.14 -2.98
C GLY A 159 -1.77 -0.84 -3.21
N ALA A 160 -2.53 -0.46 -4.24
CA ALA A 160 -3.76 -1.13 -4.62
C ALA A 160 -3.51 -2.54 -5.16
N LEU A 161 -2.45 -2.74 -5.96
CA LEU A 161 -2.06 -4.06 -6.49
C LEU A 161 -1.71 -5.04 -5.37
N VAL A 162 -0.85 -4.63 -4.43
CA VAL A 162 -0.38 -5.52 -3.35
C VAL A 162 -1.41 -5.72 -2.22
N LYS A 163 -2.55 -5.01 -2.26
CA LYS A 163 -3.55 -5.07 -1.19
C LYS A 163 -4.22 -6.45 -1.10
N VAL A 164 -4.35 -7.16 -2.23
CA VAL A 164 -5.11 -8.41 -2.35
C VAL A 164 -4.31 -9.68 -2.05
N ASP A 165 -3.05 -9.54 -1.60
CA ASP A 165 -2.21 -10.67 -1.18
C ASP A 165 -2.03 -11.74 -2.28
N ASP A 166 -1.81 -11.29 -3.53
CA ASP A 166 -1.60 -12.15 -4.70
C ASP A 166 -0.10 -12.32 -5.00
N THR A 167 0.40 -13.55 -4.91
CA THR A 167 1.82 -13.90 -5.13
C THR A 167 2.30 -13.58 -6.55
N GLU A 168 1.43 -13.62 -7.57
CA GLU A 168 1.81 -13.28 -8.95
C GLU A 168 2.14 -11.79 -9.06
N VAL A 169 1.36 -10.93 -8.39
CA VAL A 169 1.63 -9.50 -8.27
C VAL A 169 2.97 -9.26 -7.56
N ILE A 170 3.23 -9.97 -6.46
CA ILE A 170 4.50 -9.85 -5.72
C ILE A 170 5.68 -10.27 -6.62
N SER A 171 5.57 -11.41 -7.30
CA SER A 171 6.60 -11.93 -8.19
C SER A 171 6.92 -10.96 -9.33
N PHE A 172 5.89 -10.37 -9.95
CA PHE A 172 6.07 -9.31 -10.94
C PHE A 172 6.86 -8.13 -10.36
N LEU A 173 6.43 -7.59 -9.22
CA LEU A 173 7.05 -6.41 -8.62
C LEU A 173 8.51 -6.64 -8.19
N LEU A 174 8.83 -7.87 -7.75
CA LEU A 174 10.21 -8.26 -7.43
C LEU A 174 11.09 -8.30 -8.69
N SER A 175 10.56 -8.81 -9.80
CA SER A 175 11.29 -8.89 -11.08
C SER A 175 11.58 -7.52 -11.69
N THR A 176 10.87 -6.48 -11.24
CA THR A 176 10.96 -5.11 -11.79
C THR A 176 11.59 -4.10 -10.82
N GLU A 177 12.24 -4.56 -9.74
CA GLU A 177 12.97 -3.69 -8.80
C GLU A 177 12.10 -2.66 -8.04
N ILE A 178 10.88 -3.03 -7.62
CA ILE A 178 10.05 -2.11 -6.80
C ILE A 178 10.68 -1.76 -5.44
N ILE A 179 11.47 -2.67 -4.86
CA ILE A 179 11.98 -2.56 -3.49
C ILE A 179 12.90 -1.34 -3.35
N PRO A 180 13.95 -1.15 -4.18
CA PRO A 180 14.77 0.06 -4.14
C PRO A 180 13.97 1.38 -4.22
N LEU A 181 12.92 1.43 -5.04
CA LEU A 181 12.06 2.62 -5.17
C LEU A 181 11.27 2.90 -3.89
N CYS A 182 10.72 1.85 -3.26
CA CYS A 182 10.02 1.97 -1.98
C CYS A 182 10.99 2.38 -0.86
N LEU A 183 12.16 1.74 -0.76
CA LEU A 183 13.17 2.06 0.25
C LEU A 183 13.64 3.51 0.15
N ARG A 184 13.85 4.03 -1.07
CA ARG A 184 14.17 5.45 -1.27
C ARG A 184 13.05 6.35 -0.74
N THR A 185 11.79 6.05 -1.10
CA THR A 185 10.63 6.83 -0.63
C THR A 185 10.50 6.78 0.90
N MET A 186 10.73 5.62 1.52
CA MET A 186 10.73 5.42 2.97
C MET A 186 11.77 6.29 3.68
N GLU A 187 12.91 6.55 3.04
CA GLU A 187 13.97 7.38 3.61
C GLU A 187 13.64 8.89 3.50
N MET A 188 13.22 9.35 2.32
CA MET A 188 13.18 10.79 2.00
C MET A 188 11.79 11.41 1.78
N GLY A 189 10.72 10.62 1.69
CA GLY A 189 9.37 11.11 1.38
C GLY A 189 8.66 11.80 2.56
N SER A 190 7.50 12.39 2.29
CA SER A 190 6.56 12.83 3.34
C SER A 190 6.07 11.65 4.21
N GLU A 191 5.58 11.93 5.42
CA GLU A 191 5.04 10.90 6.33
C GLU A 191 4.03 9.96 5.65
N LEU A 192 3.16 10.52 4.81
CA LEU A 192 2.14 9.75 4.11
C LEU A 192 2.78 8.85 3.03
N SER A 193 3.71 9.37 2.23
CA SER A 193 4.47 8.57 1.26
C SER A 193 5.29 7.47 1.93
N LYS A 194 5.93 7.77 3.07
CA LYS A 194 6.64 6.79 3.89
C LYS A 194 5.70 5.68 4.36
N THR A 195 4.51 6.04 4.86
CA THR A 195 3.50 5.07 5.31
C THR A 195 3.10 4.11 4.18
N VAL A 196 2.79 4.64 2.99
CA VAL A 196 2.37 3.80 1.85
C VAL A 196 3.52 2.95 1.32
N ALA A 197 4.73 3.49 1.23
CA ALA A 197 5.90 2.72 0.79
C ALA A 197 6.26 1.60 1.78
N THR A 198 6.22 1.86 3.09
CA THR A 198 6.42 0.81 4.10
C THR A 198 5.31 -0.23 4.04
N PHE A 199 4.05 0.17 3.78
CA PHE A 199 2.95 -0.79 3.56
C PHE A 199 3.20 -1.70 2.35
N ILE A 200 3.72 -1.17 1.24
CA ILE A 200 4.08 -1.99 0.06
C ILE A 200 5.19 -2.98 0.41
N VAL A 201 6.27 -2.53 1.06
CA VAL A 201 7.36 -3.41 1.51
C VAL A 201 6.86 -4.45 2.50
N GLN A 202 5.94 -4.08 3.40
CA GLN A 202 5.30 -5.03 4.31
C GLN A 202 4.55 -6.11 3.53
N LYS A 203 3.72 -5.75 2.54
CA LYS A 203 2.97 -6.72 1.74
C LYS A 203 3.89 -7.67 0.98
N ILE A 204 5.00 -7.17 0.42
CA ILE A 204 6.04 -8.00 -0.19
C ILE A 204 6.63 -8.97 0.83
N LEU A 205 7.02 -8.50 2.02
CA LEU A 205 7.57 -9.37 3.07
C LEU A 205 6.58 -10.43 3.57
N LEU A 206 5.28 -10.12 3.58
CA LEU A 206 4.25 -11.06 4.04
C LEU A 206 4.12 -12.28 3.14
N ASP A 207 4.38 -12.12 1.84
CA ASP A 207 4.44 -13.21 0.89
C ASP A 207 5.75 -14.02 1.06
N ASP A 208 5.69 -15.34 0.91
CA ASP A 208 6.85 -16.22 1.11
C ASP A 208 7.94 -16.00 0.05
N VAL A 209 7.56 -15.71 -1.21
CA VAL A 209 8.51 -15.40 -2.30
C VAL A 209 9.21 -14.08 -2.01
N GLY A 210 8.46 -13.08 -1.52
CA GLY A 210 9.03 -11.78 -1.15
C GLY A 210 9.95 -11.84 0.06
N LEU A 211 9.60 -12.62 1.09
CA LEU A 211 10.49 -12.85 2.24
C LEU A 211 11.79 -13.54 1.80
N ASP A 212 11.69 -14.63 1.03
CA ASP A 212 12.87 -15.35 0.54
C ASP A 212 13.76 -14.45 -0.31
N TYR A 213 13.18 -13.68 -1.24
CA TYR A 213 13.91 -12.73 -2.08
C TYR A 213 14.74 -11.72 -1.27
N ILE A 214 14.16 -11.14 -0.22
CA ILE A 214 14.83 -10.15 0.65
C ILE A 214 15.91 -10.81 1.49
N CYS A 215 15.65 -12.02 1.99
CA CYS A 215 16.57 -12.75 2.86
C CYS A 215 17.61 -13.60 2.09
N THR A 216 17.54 -13.67 0.77
CA THR A 216 18.45 -14.47 -0.07
C THR A 216 19.90 -14.01 0.13
N THR A 217 20.14 -12.69 0.08
CA THR A 217 21.47 -12.08 0.22
C THR A 217 21.51 -11.13 1.42
N ALA A 218 22.69 -11.05 2.05
CA ALA A 218 22.90 -10.11 3.14
C ALA A 218 22.70 -8.65 2.70
N GLU A 219 23.11 -8.30 1.48
CA GLU A 219 22.95 -6.96 0.93
C GLU A 219 21.49 -6.50 0.90
N ARG A 220 20.59 -7.34 0.38
CA ARG A 220 19.15 -7.04 0.33
C ARG A 220 18.55 -6.91 1.73
N PHE A 221 18.87 -7.85 2.61
CA PHE A 221 18.42 -7.81 4.01
C PHE A 221 18.87 -6.52 4.71
N PHE A 222 20.17 -6.19 4.64
CA PHE A 222 20.71 -5.00 5.30
C PHE A 222 20.25 -3.69 4.65
N ALA A 223 19.96 -3.68 3.34
CA ALA A 223 19.35 -2.52 2.71
C ALA A 223 17.97 -2.20 3.30
N VAL A 224 17.11 -3.22 3.47
CA VAL A 224 15.79 -3.07 4.12
C VAL A 224 15.95 -2.73 5.60
N GLY A 225 16.78 -3.47 6.33
CA GLY A 225 17.01 -3.29 7.77
C GLY A 225 17.53 -1.90 8.12
N ARG A 226 18.49 -1.37 7.34
CA ARG A 226 19.03 -0.01 7.54
C ARG A 226 17.95 1.06 7.38
N VAL A 227 17.13 0.99 6.33
CA VAL A 227 16.07 1.99 6.12
C VAL A 227 15.01 1.90 7.21
N LEU A 228 14.59 0.69 7.60
CA LEU A 228 13.68 0.51 8.72
C LEU A 228 14.26 1.07 10.02
N GLY A 229 15.55 0.82 10.31
CA GLY A 229 16.25 1.36 11.47
C GLY A 229 16.30 2.89 11.49
N ASN A 230 16.63 3.52 10.35
CA ASN A 230 16.62 4.97 10.20
C ASN A 230 15.23 5.56 10.45
N MET A 231 14.18 4.88 9.97
CA MET A 231 12.80 5.31 10.24
C MET A 231 12.43 5.19 11.72
N VAL A 232 12.85 4.13 12.42
CA VAL A 232 12.66 3.99 13.87
C VAL A 232 13.33 5.14 14.62
N ALA A 233 14.56 5.48 14.26
CA ALA A 233 15.27 6.61 14.87
C ALA A 233 14.53 7.93 14.66
N ALA A 234 14.07 8.21 13.44
CA ALA A 234 13.28 9.41 13.15
C ALA A 234 11.94 9.46 13.92
N LEU A 235 11.28 8.31 14.10
CA LEU A 235 10.03 8.22 14.88
C LEU A 235 10.23 8.40 16.39
N ALA A 236 11.43 8.13 16.91
CA ALA A 236 11.74 8.42 18.31
C ALA A 236 11.78 9.94 18.57
N GLU A 237 12.27 10.72 17.59
CA GLU A 237 12.27 12.19 17.67
C GLU A 237 10.90 12.81 17.35
N GLN A 238 10.20 12.27 16.35
CA GLN A 238 8.87 12.73 15.92
C GLN A 238 7.88 11.55 15.91
N PRO A 239 7.21 11.29 17.05
CA PRO A 239 6.35 10.13 17.20
C PRO A 239 5.15 10.14 16.23
N SER A 240 5.05 9.08 15.41
CA SER A 240 3.86 8.78 14.61
C SER A 240 3.56 7.29 14.64
N SER A 241 2.30 6.94 14.88
CA SER A 241 1.84 5.55 14.98
C SER A 241 1.66 4.88 13.61
N ARG A 242 1.41 5.66 12.55
CA ARG A 242 1.05 5.09 11.23
C ARG A 242 2.21 4.31 10.59
N PRO A 243 3.43 4.88 10.43
CA PRO A 243 4.54 4.11 9.85
C PRO A 243 5.06 3.05 10.83
N LEU A 244 5.02 3.33 12.14
CA LEU A 244 5.53 2.43 13.19
C LEU A 244 4.89 1.04 13.12
N LYS A 245 3.55 0.98 12.94
CA LYS A 245 2.83 -0.28 12.80
C LYS A 245 3.38 -1.15 11.67
N HIS A 246 3.61 -0.55 10.51
CA HIS A 246 4.14 -1.25 9.34
C HIS A 246 5.59 -1.69 9.56
N ILE A 247 6.42 -0.83 10.17
CA ILE A 247 7.81 -1.15 10.52
C ILE A 247 7.89 -2.37 11.45
N ILE A 248 7.11 -2.38 12.53
CA ILE A 248 7.05 -3.51 13.47
C ILE A 248 6.62 -4.78 12.75
N ARG A 249 5.63 -4.69 11.86
CA ARG A 249 5.16 -5.86 11.10
C ARG A 249 6.21 -6.39 10.12
N CYS A 250 7.00 -5.52 9.50
CA CYS A 250 8.15 -5.90 8.66
C CYS A 250 9.22 -6.63 9.47
N TYR A 251 9.66 -6.08 10.61
CA TYR A 251 10.64 -6.75 11.47
C TYR A 251 10.14 -8.09 11.99
N LEU A 252 8.88 -8.16 12.42
CA LEU A 252 8.26 -9.42 12.85
C LEU A 252 8.34 -10.46 11.73
N ARG A 253 7.98 -10.09 10.50
CA ARG A 253 8.03 -11.01 9.36
C ARG A 253 9.45 -11.42 9.00
N LEU A 254 10.42 -10.51 9.06
CA LEU A 254 11.82 -10.84 8.87
C LEU A 254 12.33 -11.85 9.91
N SER A 255 11.80 -11.83 11.14
CA SER A 255 12.17 -12.79 12.18
C SER A 255 11.70 -14.23 11.90
N ASP A 256 10.80 -14.44 10.93
CA ASP A 256 10.38 -15.79 10.50
C ASP A 256 11.50 -16.49 9.69
N ASN A 257 12.40 -15.73 9.06
CA ASN A 257 13.56 -16.29 8.37
C ASN A 257 14.72 -16.51 9.38
N PRO A 258 15.27 -17.73 9.53
CA PRO A 258 16.30 -18.00 10.53
C PRO A 258 17.54 -17.12 10.43
N ARG A 259 18.05 -16.89 9.20
CA ARG A 259 19.26 -16.09 8.97
C ARG A 259 19.03 -14.62 9.31
N ALA A 260 17.87 -14.09 8.93
CA ALA A 260 17.48 -12.73 9.27
C ALA A 260 17.22 -12.57 10.77
N CYS A 261 16.57 -13.55 11.40
CA CYS A 261 16.32 -13.57 12.84
C CYS A 261 17.63 -13.50 13.65
N ASP A 262 18.63 -14.28 13.28
CA ASP A 262 19.96 -14.24 13.89
C ASP A 262 20.64 -12.88 13.71
N ALA A 263 20.56 -12.29 12.51
CA ALA A 263 21.09 -10.95 12.27
C ALA A 263 20.37 -9.88 13.10
N LEU A 264 19.04 -9.96 13.23
CA LEU A 264 18.23 -9.04 14.03
C LEU A 264 18.60 -9.04 15.52
N ARG A 265 19.21 -10.10 16.05
CA ARG A 265 19.75 -10.10 17.43
C ARG A 265 20.78 -8.99 17.63
N SER A 266 21.57 -8.71 16.60
CA SER A 266 22.62 -7.68 16.62
C SER A 266 22.18 -6.32 16.10
N CYS A 267 21.20 -6.25 15.18
CA CYS A 267 20.87 -5.03 14.45
C CYS A 267 19.44 -4.50 14.65
N LEU A 268 18.61 -5.14 15.48
CA LEU A 268 17.30 -4.59 15.83
C LEU A 268 17.49 -3.28 16.64
N PRO A 269 16.85 -2.16 16.26
CA PRO A 269 16.99 -0.88 16.97
C PRO A 269 16.58 -0.98 18.44
N ASP A 270 17.40 -0.40 19.34
CA ASP A 270 17.15 -0.46 20.79
C ASP A 270 15.86 0.27 21.20
N MET A 271 15.43 1.28 20.44
CA MET A 271 14.16 2.00 20.66
C MET A 271 12.93 1.09 20.49
N LEU A 272 13.06 -0.07 19.82
CA LEU A 272 12.01 -1.09 19.76
C LEU A 272 12.07 -2.08 20.94
N ARG A 273 13.19 -2.10 21.68
CA ARG A 273 13.42 -2.96 22.86
C ARG A 273 13.05 -2.26 24.16
N ASP A 274 13.10 -0.93 24.18
CA ASP A 274 12.82 -0.13 25.35
C ASP A 274 11.38 0.42 25.37
N ALA A 275 11.12 1.37 26.28
CA ALA A 275 9.80 1.97 26.47
C ALA A 275 9.49 3.14 25.51
N THR A 276 10.35 3.47 24.54
CA THR A 276 10.26 4.67 23.68
C THR A 276 8.88 4.80 23.02
N PHE A 277 8.37 3.71 22.43
CA PHE A 277 7.09 3.73 21.71
C PHE A 277 5.86 3.34 22.53
N SER A 278 5.98 3.23 23.86
CA SER A 278 4.87 2.79 24.74
C SER A 278 3.61 3.65 24.58
N ASN A 279 3.79 4.96 24.38
CA ASN A 279 2.67 5.89 24.16
C ASN A 279 2.02 5.70 22.78
N CYS A 280 2.81 5.55 21.72
CA CYS A 280 2.30 5.31 20.36
C CYS A 280 1.53 3.98 20.25
N LEU A 281 1.94 2.97 21.03
CA LEU A 281 1.34 1.64 21.03
C LEU A 281 0.23 1.49 22.07
N ARG A 282 -0.13 2.55 22.80
CA ARG A 282 -1.14 2.49 23.87
C ARG A 282 -2.51 2.06 23.33
N GLU A 283 -2.89 2.65 22.20
CA GLU A 283 -4.20 2.48 21.57
C GLU A 283 -4.22 1.40 20.47
N ASP A 284 -3.06 0.80 20.13
CA ASP A 284 -2.96 -0.28 19.16
C ASP A 284 -2.47 -1.59 19.81
N PRO A 285 -3.38 -2.39 20.41
CA PRO A 285 -3.01 -3.64 21.08
C PRO A 285 -2.45 -4.68 20.10
N THR A 286 -2.84 -4.61 18.82
CA THR A 286 -2.39 -5.56 17.79
C THR A 286 -0.91 -5.35 17.51
N THR A 287 -0.51 -4.09 17.26
CA THR A 287 0.89 -3.75 17.01
C THR A 287 1.76 -3.99 18.24
N ARG A 288 1.23 -3.76 19.45
CA ARG A 288 1.94 -4.12 20.69
C ARG A 288 2.23 -5.62 20.77
N ARG A 289 1.25 -6.47 20.44
CA ARG A 289 1.42 -7.92 20.41
C ARG A 289 2.46 -8.35 19.36
N TRP A 290 2.45 -7.71 18.20
CA TRP A 290 3.48 -7.96 17.17
C TRP A 290 4.88 -7.62 17.66
N LEU A 291 5.06 -6.50 18.37
CA LEU A 291 6.34 -6.13 18.95
C LEU A 291 6.79 -7.15 20.00
N GLN A 292 5.89 -7.59 20.89
CA GLN A 292 6.22 -8.62 21.90
C GLN A 292 6.67 -9.94 21.25
N LEU A 293 5.99 -10.38 20.19
CA LEU A 293 6.36 -11.59 19.47
C LEU A 293 7.72 -11.44 18.76
N LEU A 294 7.97 -10.27 18.14
CA LEU A 294 9.27 -9.97 17.55
C LEU A 294 10.40 -10.05 18.58
N LEU A 295 10.22 -9.42 19.75
CA LEU A 295 11.20 -9.46 20.82
C LEU A 295 11.41 -10.88 21.37
N HIS A 296 10.36 -11.69 21.42
CA HIS A 296 10.46 -13.10 21.80
C HIS A 296 11.28 -13.91 20.78
N ASN A 297 10.99 -13.76 19.48
CA ASN A 297 11.70 -14.48 18.42
C ASN A 297 13.19 -14.12 18.41
N VAL A 298 13.52 -12.83 18.54
CA VAL A 298 14.90 -12.34 18.54
C VAL A 298 15.61 -12.62 19.87
N GLY A 299 14.88 -12.78 20.97
CA GLY A 299 15.43 -13.09 22.31
C GLY A 299 15.80 -14.58 22.54
N GLY A 300 15.57 -15.47 21.58
CA GLY A 300 15.69 -16.92 21.75
C GLY A 300 17.12 -17.50 21.87
N HIS A 301 17.42 -18.00 23.08
CA HIS A 301 18.56 -18.82 23.55
C HIS A 301 19.90 -18.14 23.91
N ASN A 302 19.92 -17.53 25.10
CA ASN A 302 21.08 -17.45 26.00
C ASN A 302 20.75 -18.13 27.35
N VAL A 303 20.26 -19.38 27.30
CA VAL A 303 20.12 -20.24 28.49
C VAL A 303 20.91 -21.52 28.24
N GLY A 304 22.18 -21.50 28.64
CA GLY A 304 22.90 -22.71 29.01
C GLY A 304 22.39 -23.17 30.38
N GLY A 305 21.57 -24.22 30.37
CA GLY A 305 21.02 -24.88 31.56
C GLY A 305 20.10 -26.02 31.11
N PRO A 306 20.17 -27.23 31.73
CA PRO A 306 19.77 -28.46 31.08
C PRO A 306 18.26 -28.55 30.85
N LEU A 307 17.92 -29.15 29.70
CA LEU A 307 16.59 -29.58 29.29
C LEU A 307 15.85 -30.28 30.45
N VAL A 308 14.79 -29.65 30.94
CA VAL A 308 13.71 -30.37 31.62
C VAL A 308 12.68 -30.73 30.56
N THR A 309 12.71 -31.99 30.16
CA THR A 309 11.62 -32.68 29.49
C THR A 309 10.35 -32.54 30.32
N LEU A 310 9.34 -31.83 29.81
CA LEU A 310 7.97 -31.95 30.32
C LEU A 310 7.21 -32.90 29.39
N GLN A 311 6.98 -34.07 29.97
CA GLN A 311 6.36 -35.27 29.46
C GLN A 311 4.95 -35.05 28.91
N ALA A 312 4.64 -35.86 27.91
CA ALA A 312 3.31 -36.11 27.39
C ALA A 312 2.31 -36.51 28.49
N GLY A 313 1.13 -35.92 28.43
CA GLY A 313 -0.08 -36.37 29.13
C GLY A 313 -1.25 -36.32 28.16
N ALA A 314 -1.61 -37.48 27.62
CA ALA A 314 -2.76 -37.67 26.76
C ALA A 314 -4.06 -37.62 27.56
N SER A 315 -5.07 -36.90 27.05
CA SER A 315 -6.49 -37.27 27.20
C SER A 315 -7.37 -36.47 26.23
N SER A 316 -7.73 -37.13 25.13
CA SER A 316 -9.09 -37.21 24.56
C SER A 316 -10.04 -36.03 24.77
N PHE A 317 -10.39 -35.32 23.69
CA PHE A 317 -11.79 -35.10 23.32
C PHE A 317 -11.86 -34.81 21.81
N ASP A 318 -12.45 -35.76 21.10
CA ASP A 318 -12.71 -35.73 19.66
C ASP A 318 -14.19 -35.38 19.39
N HIS A 319 -14.46 -34.88 18.19
CA HIS A 319 -15.77 -34.61 17.56
C HIS A 319 -16.64 -33.41 18.02
N MET A 320 -16.70 -32.36 17.17
CA MET A 320 -17.91 -32.09 16.39
C MET A 320 -17.63 -31.21 15.15
N LEU A 321 -17.86 -31.79 13.97
CA LEU A 321 -18.04 -31.09 12.69
C LEU A 321 -19.30 -30.22 12.74
N VAL A 322 -19.31 -29.10 11.99
CA VAL A 322 -20.35 -28.70 10.99
C VAL A 322 -20.29 -27.18 10.72
N VAL A 323 -19.93 -26.86 9.47
CA VAL A 323 -20.54 -25.89 8.53
C VAL A 323 -21.11 -24.55 9.05
N GLY A 324 -20.62 -23.46 8.45
CA GLY A 324 -21.33 -22.16 8.32
C GLY A 324 -20.38 -21.08 7.80
N ARG A 325 -20.22 -20.88 6.48
CA ARG A 325 -20.95 -19.85 5.70
C ARG A 325 -21.60 -18.76 6.56
N CYS A 326 -21.02 -17.54 6.56
CA CYS A 326 -21.66 -16.28 6.14
C CYS A 326 -20.91 -15.04 6.66
N CYS A 327 -20.70 -14.10 5.73
CA CYS A 327 -20.86 -12.66 5.87
C CYS A 327 -20.14 -11.94 7.03
N PHE A 328 -19.05 -11.23 6.74
CA PHE A 328 -18.96 -9.75 6.63
C PHE A 328 -17.51 -9.33 6.42
#